data_AF-A0A561VMT4-F1
#
_entry.id   AF-A0A561VMT4-F1
#
_cell.length_a   1.000
_cell.length_b   1.000
_cell.length_c   1.000
_cell.angle_alpha   90.00
_cell.angle_beta   90.00
_cell.angle_gamma   90.00
#
_symmetry.space_group_name_H-M   'P 1'
#
loop_
_entity.id
_entity.type
_entity.pdbx_description
1 polymer ?
#
loop_
_entity_poly.entity_id
_entity_poly.type
_entity_poly.pdbx_seq_one_letter_code
_entity_poly.pdbx_strand_id
1 'polypeptide(L)' 'MHTGATGVIRSYQVLDGGTGAVLAGSGAGVVPFPATALTELTFRITAASGTPRVAEFETYAA' A
#
# COMPACT_ATOMS: atom_id res chain seq x y z
N MET A 1 4.19 -9.98 20.70
CA MET A 1 4.48 -8.59 20.26
C MET A 1 4.96 -8.68 18.82
N HIS A 2 4.23 -8.17 17.84
CA HIS A 2 4.57 -8.28 16.41
C HIS A 2 5.16 -6.93 15.95
N THR A 3 6.46 -6.72 16.14
CA THR A 3 7.14 -5.42 15.92
C THR A 3 8.03 -5.40 14.66
N GLY A 4 7.88 -6.35 13.74
CA GLY A 4 8.86 -6.55 12.65
C GLY A 4 8.78 -5.57 11.48
N ALA A 5 7.64 -4.91 11.26
CA ALA A 5 7.42 -4.09 10.05
C ALA A 5 6.67 -2.76 10.29
N THR A 6 6.07 -2.55 11.46
CA THR A 6 5.25 -1.37 11.75
C THR A 6 6.13 -0.13 11.93
N GLY A 7 5.91 0.91 11.11
CA GLY A 7 6.47 2.25 11.32
C GLY A 7 7.69 2.63 10.48
N VAL A 8 8.31 1.70 9.74
CA VAL A 8 9.43 2.02 8.83
C VAL A 8 8.94 2.74 7.57
N ILE A 9 7.85 2.24 6.98
CA ILE A 9 7.19 2.89 5.84
C ILE A 9 6.41 4.10 6.38
N ARG A 10 6.76 5.30 5.90
CA ARG A 10 6.17 6.57 6.34
C ARG A 10 4.99 6.96 5.47
N SER A 11 5.09 6.70 4.16
CA SER A 11 4.01 6.93 3.20
C SER A 11 4.09 5.94 2.05
N TYR A 12 2.92 5.60 1.51
CA TYR A 12 2.79 4.79 0.31
C TYR A 12 1.60 5.25 -0.55
N GLN A 13 1.58 4.74 -1.78
CA GLN A 13 0.48 4.83 -2.72
C GLN A 13 0.06 3.42 -3.13
N VAL A 14 -1.22 3.28 -3.45
CA VAL A 14 -1.78 2.11 -4.12
C VAL A 14 -2.13 2.53 -5.53
N LEU A 15 -1.64 1.79 -6.51
CA LEU A 15 -1.81 2.10 -7.92
C LEU A 15 -2.43 0.91 -8.66
N ASP A 16 -3.16 1.22 -9.72
CA ASP A 16 -3.41 0.26 -10.78
C ASP A 16 -2.06 -0.10 -11.41
N GLY A 17 -1.66 -1.36 -11.32
CA GLY A 17 -0.37 -1.84 -11.82
C GLY A 17 -0.27 -1.85 -13.35
N GLY A 18 -1.40 -1.91 -14.05
CA GLY A 18 -1.44 -1.88 -15.51
C GLY A 18 -1.25 -0.47 -16.09
N THR A 19 -1.79 0.55 -15.41
CA THR A 19 -1.82 1.94 -15.93
C THR A 19 -0.92 2.90 -15.16
N GLY A 20 -0.53 2.57 -13.93
CA GLY A 20 0.15 3.49 -13.02
C GLY A 20 -0.76 4.57 -12.43
N ALA A 21 -2.09 4.47 -12.59
CA ALA A 21 -3.03 5.40 -11.97
C ALA A 21 -3.03 5.22 -10.45
N VAL A 22 -2.94 6.33 -9.70
CA VAL A 22 -3.04 6.29 -8.23
C VAL A 22 -4.49 6.09 -7.84
N LEU A 23 -4.79 4.97 -7.19
CA LEU A 23 -6.13 4.62 -6.69
C LEU A 23 -6.35 5.18 -5.29
N ALA A 24 -5.28 5.14 -4.49
CA ALA A 24 -5.29 5.55 -3.11
C ALA A 24 -3.85 5.89 -2.68
N GLY A 25 -3.73 6.54 -1.54
CA GLY A 25 -2.48 6.63 -0.82
C GLY A 25 -2.73 7.22 0.54
N SER A 26 -1.90 6.84 1.50
CA SER A 26 -1.69 7.64 2.70
C SER A 26 -0.51 7.09 3.50
N GLY A 27 -0.18 7.77 4.59
CA GLY A 27 0.58 7.15 5.67
C GLY A 27 -0.07 5.87 6.21
N ALA A 28 0.68 5.17 7.06
CA ALA A 28 0.41 3.83 7.58
C ALA A 28 -1.06 3.56 7.99
N GLY A 29 -1.60 2.42 7.58
CA GLY A 29 -2.95 1.97 7.96
C GLY A 29 -3.68 1.26 6.82
N VAL A 30 -5.01 1.17 6.93
CA VAL A 30 -5.90 0.74 5.83
C VAL A 30 -6.32 1.97 5.04
N VAL A 31 -6.33 1.88 3.71
CA VAL A 31 -6.70 3.01 2.82
C VAL A 31 -7.84 2.60 1.91
N PRO A 32 -8.98 3.32 1.93
CA PRO A 32 -10.07 3.06 1.02
C PRO A 32 -9.81 3.64 -0.38
N PHE A 33 -10.32 2.97 -1.40
CA PHE A 33 -10.42 3.47 -2.78
C PHE A 33 -11.72 2.93 -3.42
N PRO A 34 -12.26 3.59 -4.47
CA PRO A 34 -13.45 3.09 -5.16
C PRO A 34 -13.25 1.66 -5.68
N ALA A 35 -14.30 0.84 -5.64
CA ALA A 35 -14.24 -0.51 -6.20
C ALA A 35 -13.83 -0.44 -7.68
N THR A 36 -12.76 -1.16 -8.03
CA THR A 36 -12.19 -1.18 -9.38
C THR A 36 -11.78 -2.60 -9.75
N ALA A 37 -11.91 -2.95 -11.03
CA ALA A 37 -11.43 -4.23 -11.56
C ALA A 37 -10.01 -4.06 -12.09
N LEU A 38 -9.07 -4.85 -11.59
CA LEU A 38 -7.65 -4.74 -11.92
C LEU A 38 -7.07 -6.13 -12.24
N THR A 39 -6.06 -6.16 -13.09
CA THR A 39 -5.22 -7.36 -13.29
C THR A 39 -4.00 -7.36 -12.38
N GLU A 40 -3.55 -6.18 -11.94
CA GLU A 40 -2.40 -5.99 -11.06
C GLU A 40 -2.63 -4.78 -10.15
N LEU A 41 -2.15 -4.88 -8.91
CA LEU A 41 -2.19 -3.81 -7.92
C LEU A 41 -0.76 -3.54 -7.41
N THR A 42 -0.31 -2.29 -7.48
CA THR A 42 1.03 -1.90 -7.03
C THR A 42 0.97 -1.19 -5.68
N PHE A 43 1.72 -1.69 -4.70
CA PHE A 43 2.03 -0.99 -3.46
C PHE A 43 3.34 -0.21 -3.61
N ARG A 44 3.25 1.10 -3.84
CA ARG A 44 4.42 1.97 -4.04
C ARG A 44 4.79 2.68 -2.74
N ILE A 45 5.90 2.27 -2.15
CA ILE A 45 6.50 3.00 -1.02
C ILE A 45 7.10 4.30 -1.54
N THR A 46 6.64 5.43 -1.00
CA THR A 46 7.11 6.77 -1.40
C THR A 46 8.07 7.38 -0.38
N ALA A 47 8.00 6.95 0.88
CA ALA A 47 8.97 7.33 1.91
C ALA A 47 9.13 6.23 2.98
N ALA A 48 10.37 6.04 3.44
CA ALA A 48 10.69 5.15 4.55
C ALA A 48 11.86 5.73 5.36
N SER A 49 11.90 5.45 6.67
CA SER A 49 13.01 5.85 7.56
C SER A 49 14.14 4.80 7.64
N GLY A 50 14.09 3.78 6.78
CA GLY A 50 15.04 2.67 6.69
C GLY A 50 14.62 1.70 5.57
N THR A 51 15.26 0.53 5.46
CA THR A 51 14.88 -0.48 4.45
C THR A 51 13.43 -0.91 4.65
N PRO A 52 12.55 -0.71 3.66
CA PRO A 52 11.14 -1.09 3.79
C PRO A 52 10.96 -2.59 3.96
N ARG A 53 10.00 -2.96 4.81
CA ARG A 53 9.57 -4.35 5.02
C ARG A 53 8.05 -4.36 5.05
N VAL A 54 7.44 -5.25 4.29
CA VAL A 54 6.00 -5.46 4.24
C VAL A 54 5.76 -6.88 4.74
N ALA A 55 4.98 -7.02 5.81
CA ALA A 55 4.61 -8.33 6.33
C ALA A 55 3.50 -8.94 5.46
N GLU A 56 2.44 -8.16 5.23
CA GLU A 56 1.24 -8.55 4.51
C GLU A 56 0.74 -7.36 3.67
N PHE A 57 0.13 -7.67 2.53
CA PHE A 57 -0.53 -6.69 1.67
C PHE A 57 -1.83 -7.33 1.15
N GLU A 58 -2.96 -6.86 1.68
CA GLU A 58 -4.27 -7.45 1.45
C GLU A 58 -5.25 -6.39 0.96
N THR A 59 -6.22 -6.83 0.17
CA THR A 59 -7.37 -6.01 -0.22
C THR A 59 -8.64 -6.75 0.13
N TYR A 60 -9.67 -5.98 0.47
CA TYR A 60 -10.97 -6.50 0.84
C TYR A 60 -12.03 -5.86 -0.03
N ALA A 61 -12.87 -6.67 -0.65
CA ALA A 61 -14.14 -6.23 -1.21
C ALA A 61 -15.22 -6.40 -0.14
N ALA A 62 -16.10 -5.40 -0.03
CA ALA A 62 -17.29 -5.48 0.81
C ALA A 62 -18.39 -6.30 0.14
#